data_AF-A0A5C6YEY1-F1
#
_entry.id   AF-A0A5C6YEY1-F1
#
_cell.length_a   1.000
_cell.length_b   1.000
_cell.length_c   1.000
_cell.angle_alpha   90.00
_cell.angle_beta   90.00
_cell.angle_gamma   90.00
#
_symmetry.space_group_name_H-M   'P 1'
#
loop_
_entity.id
_entity.type
_entity.pdbx_description
1 polymer ?
#
loop_
_entity_poly.entity_id
_entity_poly.type
_entity_poly.pdbx_seq_one_letter_code
_entity_poly.pdbx_strand_id
1 'polypeptide(L)'
;MINNASIFLREKPYSSFIKEISGDDLEFENNILTIIREEFLGEAERYNKSFKEQSYTEASNSVHKIKHKISLLSLHKGLEIDSVYEIALKLGNTDLHNNFIEIL
;
A
#
# COMPACT_ATOMS: atom_id res chain seq x y z
N MET A 1 -7.00 20.27 17.13
CA MET A 1 -6.52 18.88 17.24
C MET A 1 -7.58 17.99 16.62
N ILE A 2 -7.43 17.66 15.33
CA ILE A 2 -8.33 16.72 14.67
C ILE A 2 -7.77 15.34 14.98
N ASN A 3 -8.61 14.50 15.57
CA ASN A 3 -8.26 13.16 16.02
C ASN A 3 -8.06 12.27 14.77
N ASN A 4 -6.82 11.88 14.48
CA ASN A 4 -6.45 11.06 13.32
C ASN A 4 -7.21 9.72 13.25
N ALA A 5 -7.78 9.26 14.37
CA ALA A 5 -8.64 8.07 14.40
C ALA A 5 -9.96 8.21 13.61
N SER A 6 -10.37 9.43 13.26
CA SER A 6 -11.64 9.69 12.54
C SER A 6 -11.49 9.75 11.01
N ILE A 7 -10.26 9.64 10.48
CA ILE A 7 -9.99 9.63 9.03
C ILE A 7 -10.18 8.22 8.44
N PHE A 8 -9.92 7.17 9.22
CA PHE A 8 -10.05 5.76 8.81
C PHE A 8 -11.49 5.29 8.58
N LEU A 9 -12.51 5.99 9.10
CA LEU A 9 -13.91 5.56 9.05
C LEU A 9 -14.73 6.14 7.87
N ARG A 10 -14.08 6.82 6.91
CA ARG A 10 -14.78 7.58 5.86
C ARG A 10 -14.45 7.21 4.42
N GLU A 11 -13.92 6.01 4.17
CA GLU A 11 -13.91 5.44 2.83
C GLU A 11 -14.71 4.13 2.86
N LYS A 12 -15.99 4.21 2.49
CA LYS A 12 -16.65 3.01 1.96
C LYS A 12 -15.97 2.73 0.61
N PRO A 13 -15.38 1.54 0.38
CA PRO A 13 -14.77 1.20 -0.89
C PRO A 13 -15.88 1.23 -1.95
N TYR A 14 -16.00 2.35 -2.64
CA TYR A 14 -17.00 2.54 -3.67
C TYR A 14 -16.46 1.81 -4.88
N SER A 15 -16.90 0.57 -5.08
CA SER A 15 -16.49 -0.32 -6.17
C SER A 15 -15.01 -0.71 -6.12
N SER A 16 -14.68 -1.86 -5.50
CA SER A 16 -13.37 -2.45 -5.71
C SER A 16 -13.22 -2.72 -7.21
N PHE A 17 -12.16 -2.20 -7.84
CA PHE A 17 -11.84 -2.48 -9.24
C PHE A 17 -11.87 -3.99 -9.54
N ILE A 18 -11.49 -4.80 -8.55
CA ILE A 18 -11.60 -6.26 -8.59
C ILE A 18 -13.04 -6.71 -8.83
N LYS A 19 -14.04 -6.14 -8.14
CA LYS A 19 -15.44 -6.51 -8.37
C LYS A 19 -15.92 -6.14 -9.78
N GLU A 20 -15.46 -5.01 -10.31
CA GLU A 20 -15.76 -4.57 -11.67
C GLU A 20 -15.20 -5.56 -12.72
N ILE A 21 -13.95 -6.00 -12.57
CA ILE A 21 -13.34 -6.94 -13.51
C ILE A 21 -13.81 -8.39 -13.31
N SER A 22 -14.26 -8.76 -12.10
CA SER A 22 -14.73 -10.11 -11.79
C SER A 22 -16.22 -10.34 -12.08
N GLY A 23 -17.04 -9.28 -12.08
CA GLY A 23 -18.49 -9.41 -12.26
C GLY A 23 -19.11 -10.33 -11.18
N ASP A 24 -19.84 -11.35 -11.64
CA ASP A 24 -20.46 -12.36 -10.76
C ASP A 24 -19.58 -13.60 -10.52
N ASP A 25 -18.37 -13.66 -11.10
CA ASP A 25 -17.43 -14.76 -10.90
C ASP A 25 -16.68 -14.61 -9.57
N LEU A 26 -17.27 -15.18 -8.52
CA LEU A 26 -16.72 -15.16 -7.17
C LEU A 26 -15.41 -15.95 -7.03
N GLU A 27 -15.18 -16.97 -7.86
CA GLU A 27 -13.94 -17.75 -7.80
C GLU A 27 -12.78 -16.91 -8.32
N PHE A 28 -12.99 -16.24 -9.46
CA PHE A 28 -12.03 -15.31 -10.03
C PHE A 28 -11.76 -14.11 -9.11
N GLU A 29 -12.81 -13.53 -8.50
CA GLU A 29 -12.67 -12.46 -7.51
C GLU A 29 -11.76 -12.87 -6.34
N ASN A 30 -11.99 -14.06 -5.77
CA ASN A 30 -11.21 -14.59 -4.66
C ASN A 30 -9.76 -14.91 -5.04
N ASN A 31 -9.53 -15.42 -6.25
CA ASN A 31 -8.18 -15.72 -6.75
C ASN A 31 -7.36 -14.43 -6.90
N ILE A 32 -7.93 -13.37 -7.45
CA ILE A 32 -7.25 -12.07 -7.58
C ILE A 32 -6.94 -11.48 -6.20
N LEU A 33 -7.92 -11.50 -5.29
CA LEU A 33 -7.72 -11.00 -3.91
C LEU A 33 -6.61 -11.76 -3.19
N THR A 34 -6.50 -13.07 -3.42
CA THR A 34 -5.45 -13.90 -2.83
C THR A 34 -4.08 -13.52 -3.38
N ILE A 35 -3.93 -13.40 -4.70
CA ILE A 35 -2.68 -12.98 -5.34
C ILE A 35 -2.23 -11.61 -4.84
N ILE A 36 -3.13 -10.62 -4.82
CA ILE A 36 -2.80 -9.26 -4.36
C ILE A 36 -2.35 -9.27 -2.91
N ARG A 37 -2.99 -10.07 -2.04
CA ARG A 37 -2.59 -10.21 -0.64
C ARG A 37 -1.20 -10.81 -0.50
N GLU A 38 -0.91 -11.90 -1.20
CA GLU A 38 0.40 -12.55 -1.16
C GLU A 38 1.52 -11.63 -1.65
N GLU A 39 1.28 -10.92 -2.76
CA GLU A 39 2.24 -9.94 -3.27
C GLU A 39 2.43 -8.76 -2.33
N PHE A 40 1.37 -8.26 -1.70
CA PHE A 40 1.45 -7.18 -0.73
C PHE A 40 2.34 -7.57 0.46
N LEU A 41 2.09 -8.76 1.04
CA LEU A 41 2.89 -9.28 2.16
C LEU A 41 4.36 -9.45 1.76
N GLY A 42 4.62 -10.00 0.59
CA GLY A 42 5.98 -10.16 0.08
C GLY A 42 6.72 -8.84 -0.13
N GLU A 43 6.03 -7.78 -0.59
CA GLU A 43 6.63 -6.46 -0.73
C GLU A 43 6.82 -5.75 0.62
N ALA A 44 5.92 -5.96 1.60
CA ALA A 44 6.07 -5.45 2.96
C ALA A 44 7.28 -6.07 3.67
N GLU A 45 7.52 -7.38 3.50
CA GLU A 45 8.71 -8.06 4.00
C GLU A 45 9.99 -7.50 3.37
N ARG A 46 9.99 -7.33 2.04
CA ARG A 46 11.12 -6.74 1.29
C ARG A 46 11.41 -5.32 1.77
N TYR A 47 10.38 -4.49 1.91
CA TYR A 47 10.51 -3.14 2.46
C TYR A 47 11.19 -3.16 3.83
N ASN A 48 10.67 -3.96 4.77
CA ASN A 48 11.20 -4.05 6.12
C ASN A 48 12.66 -4.50 6.14
N LYS A 49 13.02 -5.47 5.28
CA LYS A 49 14.40 -5.93 5.13
C LYS A 49 15.30 -4.83 4.57
N SER A 50 14.94 -4.25 3.43
CA SER A 50 15.73 -3.21 2.75
C SER A 50 15.88 -1.95 3.61
N PHE A 51 14.85 -1.59 4.37
CA PHE A 51 14.90 -0.46 5.30
C PHE A 51 15.89 -0.71 6.44
N LYS A 52 15.87 -1.92 7.05
CA LYS A 52 16.86 -2.33 8.08
C LYS A 52 18.29 -2.36 7.55
N GLU A 53 18.46 -2.77 6.29
CA GLU A 53 19.75 -2.78 5.59
C GLU A 53 20.18 -1.39 5.07
N GLN A 54 19.37 -0.35 5.31
CA GLN A 54 19.57 1.02 4.80
C GLN A 54 19.66 1.10 3.27
N SER A 55 19.14 0.09 2.56
CA SER A 55 19.01 0.08 1.11
C SER A 55 17.75 0.85 0.69
N TYR A 56 17.80 2.18 0.82
CA TYR A 56 16.61 3.02 0.67
C TYR A 56 16.05 3.07 -0.76
N THR A 57 16.87 2.85 -1.78
CA THR A 57 16.39 2.67 -3.16
C THR A 57 15.52 1.43 -3.29
N GLU A 58 15.93 0.30 -2.69
CA GLU A 58 15.13 -0.93 -2.70
C GLU A 58 13.89 -0.79 -1.81
N ALA A 59 14.00 -0.14 -0.65
CA ALA A 59 12.84 0.16 0.18
C ALA A 59 11.82 1.03 -0.59
N SER A 60 12.28 2.05 -1.32
CA SER A 60 11.44 2.89 -2.18
C SER A 60 10.75 2.08 -3.29
N ASN A 61 11.46 1.14 -3.92
CA ASN A 61 10.88 0.24 -4.91
C ASN A 61 9.75 -0.61 -4.32
N SER A 62 9.90 -1.09 -3.09
CA SER A 62 8.83 -1.80 -2.39
C SER A 62 7.65 -0.88 -2.05
N VAL A 63 7.88 0.36 -1.58
CA VAL A 63 6.81 1.36 -1.38
C VAL A 63 6.02 1.59 -2.66
N HIS A 64 6.71 1.79 -3.80
CA HIS A 64 6.08 1.97 -5.11
C HIS A 64 5.16 0.80 -5.49
N LYS A 65 5.63 -0.43 -5.27
CA LYS A 65 4.84 -1.63 -5.57
C LYS A 65 3.67 -1.79 -4.62
N ILE A 66 3.84 -1.55 -3.32
CA ILE A 66 2.77 -1.59 -2.31
C ILE A 66 1.65 -0.62 -2.69
N LYS A 67 2.02 0.62 -3.06
CA LYS A 67 1.10 1.63 -3.57
C LYS A 67 0.25 1.14 -4.75
N HIS A 68 0.84 0.43 -5.71
CA HIS A 68 0.09 -0.16 -6.82
C HIS A 68 -0.94 -1.20 -6.37
N LYS A 69 -0.61 -2.05 -5.40
CA LYS A 69 -1.55 -3.04 -4.86
C LYS A 69 -2.70 -2.38 -4.10
N ILE A 70 -2.40 -1.38 -3.27
CA ILE A 70 -3.39 -0.56 -2.55
C ILE A 70 -4.32 0.17 -3.55
N SER A 71 -3.77 0.66 -4.67
CA SER A 71 -4.54 1.31 -5.74
C SER A 71 -5.56 0.37 -6.37
N LEU A 72 -5.21 -0.90 -6.59
CA LEU A 72 -6.12 -1.92 -7.14
C LEU A 72 -7.28 -2.24 -6.19
N LEU A 73 -7.12 -1.97 -4.90
CA LEU A 73 -8.16 -2.11 -3.89
C LEU A 73 -9.00 -0.83 -3.72
N SER A 74 -8.83 0.16 -4.61
CA SER A 74 -9.54 1.46 -4.57
C SER A 74 -9.34 2.24 -3.26
N LEU A 75 -8.23 2.02 -2.56
CA LEU A 75 -7.89 2.69 -1.30
C LEU A 75 -7.15 4.01 -1.58
N HIS A 76 -7.89 5.00 -2.08
CA HIS A 76 -7.31 6.23 -2.65
C HIS A 76 -6.52 7.08 -1.64
N LYS A 77 -6.83 7.04 -0.33
CA LYS A 77 -6.11 7.85 0.67
C LYS A 77 -4.73 7.34 1.08
N GLY A 78 -4.41 6.05 0.89
CA GLY A 78 -3.05 5.55 1.13
C GLY A 78 -2.02 6.12 0.12
N LEU A 79 -2.51 6.56 -1.05
CA LEU A 79 -1.68 6.84 -2.22
C LEU A 79 -0.87 8.14 -2.16
N GLU A 80 -1.36 9.15 -1.43
CA GLU A 80 -0.63 10.43 -1.31
C GLU A 80 0.57 10.31 -0.37
N ILE A 81 0.41 9.64 0.77
CA ILE A 81 1.50 9.40 1.73
C ILE A 81 2.57 8.50 1.09
N ASP A 82 2.15 7.45 0.39
CA ASP A 82 3.07 6.52 -0.29
C ASP A 82 3.89 7.22 -1.38
N SER A 83 3.31 8.16 -2.13
CA SER A 83 4.01 8.86 -3.22
C SER A 83 5.06 9.84 -2.71
N VAL A 84 4.77 10.56 -1.62
CA VAL A 84 5.74 11.45 -0.97
C VAL A 84 6.86 10.62 -0.34
N TYR A 85 6.51 9.53 0.34
CA TYR A 85 7.49 8.69 1.00
C TYR A 85 8.40 7.93 0.03
N GLU A 86 7.84 7.45 -1.09
CA GLU A 86 8.61 6.83 -2.18
C GLU A 86 9.76 7.75 -2.65
N ILE A 87 9.46 9.03 -2.88
CA ILE A 87 10.44 10.04 -3.31
C ILE A 87 11.42 10.36 -2.17
N ALA A 88 10.92 10.52 -0.94
CA ALA A 88 11.74 10.81 0.23
C ALA A 88 12.81 9.72 0.46
N LEU A 89 12.43 8.44 0.35
CA LEU A 89 13.35 7.32 0.48
C LEU A 89 14.45 7.31 -0.58
N LYS A 90 14.16 7.69 -1.83
CA LYS A 90 15.19 7.81 -2.88
C LYS A 90 16.26 8.85 -2.54
N LEU A 91 15.92 9.82 -1.69
CA LEU A 91 16.83 10.84 -1.17
C LEU A 91 17.42 10.45 0.20
N GLY A 92 17.13 9.26 0.71
CA GLY A 92 17.56 8.79 2.03
C GLY A 92 16.81 9.43 3.21
N ASN A 93 15.72 10.16 2.95
CA ASN A 93 14.86 10.70 4.01
C ASN A 93 13.90 9.61 4.52
N THR A 94 13.95 9.35 5.82
CA THR A 94 13.18 8.32 6.52
C THR A 94 12.12 8.86 7.48
N ASP A 95 11.86 10.17 7.48
CA ASP A 95 10.99 10.85 8.45
C ASP A 95 9.57 10.29 8.48
N LEU A 96 9.07 9.83 7.32
CA LEU A 96 7.74 9.25 7.16
C LEU A 96 7.70 7.73 7.39
N HIS A 97 8.79 7.09 7.83
CA HIS A 97 8.83 5.65 8.08
C HIS A 97 7.71 5.19 9.02
N ASN A 98 7.53 5.87 10.16
CA ASN A 98 6.51 5.48 11.13
C ASN A 98 5.10 5.63 10.55
N ASN A 99 4.86 6.69 9.75
CA ASN A 99 3.59 6.88 9.05
C ASN A 99 3.34 5.77 8.02
N PHE A 100 4.38 5.32 7.31
CA PHE A 100 4.25 4.23 6.35
C PHE A 100 4.02 2.88 7.03
N ILE A 101 4.65 2.63 8.18
CA ILE A 101 4.41 1.43 8.99
C ILE A 101 2.97 1.34 9.49
N GLU A 102 2.29 2.47 9.73
CA GLU A 102 0.85 2.48 10.08
C GLU A 102 -0.07 2.05 8.92
N ILE A 103 0.44 2.04 7.67
CA ILE A 103 -0.29 1.62 6.47
C ILE A 103 -0.08 0.12 6.17
N LEU A 104 1.06 -0.45 6.60
CA LEU A 104 1.40 -1.87 6.41
C LEU A 104 0.69 -2.80 7.39
#